data_AF-A0A9E1Y0J5-F1
#
_entry.id   AF-A0A9E1Y0J5-F1
#
_cell.length_a   1.000
_cell.length_b   1.000
_cell.length_c   1.000
_cell.angle_alpha   90.00
_cell.angle_beta   90.00
_cell.angle_gamma   90.00
#
_symmetry.space_group_name_H-M   'P 1'
#
loop_
_entity.id
_entity.type
_entity.pdbx_description
1 polymer ?
#
loop_
_entity_poly.entity_id
_entity_poly.type
_entity_poly.pdbx_seq_one_letter_code
_entity_poly.pdbx_strand_id
1 'polypeptide(L)'
;MRPKAMTASPTSKQIAIVGAGICGLCTALGLAKQGHQVTVYERDDPLPDGGPDEIFFEWLRRGASQFRHPHAFLAAMSNLLTEQFPDLIENFWQAGARKVPFQEMLPPELSQSYTPAPEDEALWLMMCRRATMEMVLRRYALQQPNL
;
A
#
# COMPACT_ATOMS: atom_id res chain seq x y z
N MET A 1 -16.77 11.06 -7.99
CA MET A 1 -15.81 11.84 -8.80
C MET A 1 -15.04 10.82 -9.65
N ARG A 2 -15.23 10.78 -10.98
CA ARG A 2 -14.50 9.81 -11.84
C ARG A 2 -13.00 10.16 -11.81
N PRO A 3 -12.08 9.19 -11.68
CA PRO A 3 -10.67 9.49 -11.79
C PRO A 3 -10.38 10.07 -13.17
N LYS A 4 -9.82 11.28 -13.21
CA LYS A 4 -9.34 11.89 -14.45
C LYS A 4 -8.18 11.01 -14.92
N ALA A 5 -8.26 10.49 -16.14
CA ALA A 5 -7.16 9.73 -16.73
C ALA A 5 -5.86 10.52 -16.55
N MET A 6 -4.88 9.92 -15.89
CA MET A 6 -3.57 10.52 -15.69
C MET A 6 -2.89 10.65 -17.05
N THR A 7 -2.97 11.84 -17.65
CA THR A 7 -2.22 12.17 -18.86
C THR A 7 -0.74 12.24 -18.50
N ALA A 8 0.07 11.35 -19.09
CA ALA A 8 1.52 11.35 -18.90
C ALA A 8 2.11 12.74 -19.19
N SER A 9 3.00 13.21 -18.33
CA SER A 9 3.80 14.40 -18.62
C SER A 9 4.67 14.10 -19.84
N PRO A 10 4.70 14.96 -20.88
CA PRO A 10 5.40 14.66 -22.14
C PRO A 10 6.92 14.56 -22.03
N THR A 11 7.50 14.75 -20.83
CA THR A 11 8.93 14.57 -20.57
C THR A 11 9.16 13.81 -19.28
N SER A 12 9.94 12.72 -19.37
CA SER A 12 10.44 12.00 -18.19
C SER A 12 11.34 12.92 -17.36
N LYS A 13 11.34 12.74 -16.04
CA LYS A 13 12.12 13.53 -15.07
C LYS A 13 12.91 12.59 -14.19
N GLN A 14 14.05 13.06 -13.69
CA GLN A 14 14.80 12.40 -12.61
C GLN A 14 14.33 12.97 -11.27
N ILE A 15 13.85 12.11 -10.37
CA ILE A 15 13.21 12.50 -9.11
C ILE A 15 13.87 11.76 -7.95
N ALA A 16 14.38 12.51 -6.99
CA ALA A 16 14.87 11.96 -5.73
C ALA A 16 13.78 12.03 -4.65
N ILE A 17 13.55 10.94 -3.94
CA ILE A 17 12.67 10.85 -2.78
C ILE A 17 13.51 10.45 -1.56
N VAL A 18 13.41 11.20 -0.47
CA VAL A 18 14.12 10.91 0.78
C VAL A 18 13.14 10.29 1.78
N GLY A 19 13.31 8.99 2.03
CA GLY A 19 12.55 8.14 2.94
C GLY A 19 11.79 7.04 2.21
N ALA A 20 12.14 5.77 2.45
CA ALA A 20 11.42 4.60 1.93
C ALA A 20 10.33 4.12 2.92
N GLY A 21 9.64 5.05 3.56
CA GLY A 21 8.41 4.75 4.28
C GLY A 21 7.24 4.55 3.31
N ILE A 22 6.05 4.23 3.84
CA ILE A 22 4.85 4.02 3.02
C ILE A 22 4.54 5.20 2.10
N CYS A 23 4.61 6.44 2.61
CA CYS A 23 4.37 7.62 1.79
C CYS A 23 5.38 7.72 0.63
N GLY A 24 6.68 7.62 0.94
CA GLY A 24 7.73 7.71 -0.07
C GLY A 24 7.64 6.61 -1.13
N LEU A 25 7.37 5.37 -0.72
CA LEU A 25 7.20 4.23 -1.64
C LEU A 25 5.95 4.40 -2.52
N CYS A 26 4.81 4.80 -1.96
CA CYS A 26 3.60 5.06 -2.75
C CYS A 26 3.81 6.22 -3.74
N THR A 27 4.46 7.30 -3.32
CA THR A 27 4.83 8.42 -4.21
C THR A 27 5.77 7.94 -5.32
N ALA A 28 6.77 7.15 -4.97
CA ALA A 28 7.74 6.62 -5.93
C ALA A 28 7.09 5.74 -6.99
N LEU A 29 6.25 4.79 -6.57
CA LEU A 29 5.48 3.92 -7.46
C LEU A 29 4.54 4.70 -8.38
N GLY A 30 3.86 5.73 -7.85
CA GLY A 30 2.99 6.59 -8.63
C GLY A 30 3.74 7.36 -9.72
N LEU A 31 4.90 7.94 -9.38
CA LEU A 31 5.75 8.68 -10.32
C LEU A 31 6.44 7.76 -11.34
N ALA A 32 6.90 6.58 -10.90
CA ALA A 32 7.47 5.57 -11.77
C ALA A 32 6.42 5.08 -12.79
N LYS A 33 5.18 4.81 -12.36
CA LYS A 33 4.07 4.46 -13.26
C LYS A 33 3.75 5.56 -14.28
N GLN A 34 4.04 6.83 -13.95
CA GLN A 34 3.91 7.96 -14.89
C GLN A 34 5.07 8.08 -15.89
N GLY A 35 6.08 7.21 -15.82
CA GLY A 35 7.24 7.18 -16.71
C GLY A 35 8.42 8.04 -16.26
N HIS A 36 8.45 8.50 -15.01
CA HIS A 36 9.59 9.20 -14.44
C HIS A 36 10.68 8.23 -13.96
N GLN A 37 11.94 8.66 -13.95
CA GLN A 37 13.04 7.95 -13.31
C GLN A 37 13.10 8.41 -11.85
N VAL A 38 12.86 7.49 -10.92
CA VAL A 38 12.80 7.80 -9.49
C VAL A 38 13.98 7.14 -8.78
N THR A 39 14.48 7.78 -7.73
CA THR A 39 15.47 7.18 -6.82
C THR A 39 15.04 7.46 -5.39
N VAL A 40 14.90 6.40 -4.59
CA VAL A 40 14.51 6.51 -3.18
C VAL A 40 15.72 6.28 -2.28
N TYR A 41 15.98 7.23 -1.38
CA TYR A 41 17.02 7.13 -0.37
C TYR A 41 16.41 6.80 0.98
N GLU A 42 16.93 5.79 1.67
CA GLU A 42 16.51 5.39 3.02
C GLU A 42 17.72 5.30 3.94
N ARG A 43 17.55 5.71 5.19
CA ARG A 43 18.62 5.72 6.19
C ARG A 43 18.75 4.40 6.94
N ASP A 44 17.66 3.65 7.03
CA ASP A 44 17.60 2.37 7.72
C ASP A 44 18.17 1.25 6.83
N ASP A 45 18.53 0.14 7.49
CA ASP A 45 19.05 -1.03 6.83
C ASP A 45 18.09 -1.58 5.75
N PRO A 46 18.62 -2.25 4.72
CA PRO A 46 17.81 -2.91 3.71
C PRO A 46 16.76 -3.85 4.31
N LEU A 47 15.69 -4.08 3.53
CA LEU A 47 14.70 -5.10 3.88
C LEU A 47 15.42 -6.47 3.90
N PRO A 48 15.36 -7.23 5.01
CA PRO A 48 15.93 -8.57 5.05
C PRO A 48 15.11 -9.57 4.23
N ASP A 49 15.68 -10.75 4.02
CA ASP A 49 14.96 -11.89 3.44
C ASP A 49 13.91 -12.45 4.44
N GLY A 50 13.05 -13.35 3.96
CA GLY A 50 12.04 -14.03 4.79
C GLY A 50 10.59 -13.68 4.46
N GLY A 51 9.65 -14.30 5.17
CA GLY A 51 8.22 -14.08 5.02
C GLY A 51 7.68 -12.95 5.92
N PRO A 52 6.37 -12.69 5.89
CA PRO A 52 5.74 -11.65 6.71
C PRO A 52 6.00 -11.79 8.20
N ASP A 53 6.12 -13.02 8.72
CA ASP A 53 6.35 -13.27 10.14
C ASP A 53 7.80 -12.99 10.53
N GLU A 54 8.79 -13.47 9.75
CA GLU A 54 10.21 -13.18 9.99
C GLU A 54 10.46 -11.67 9.94
N ILE A 55 9.93 -10.99 8.91
CA ILE A 55 10.01 -9.53 8.83
C ILE A 55 9.33 -8.87 10.05
N PHE A 56 8.17 -9.37 10.45
CA PHE A 56 7.46 -8.82 11.59
C PHE A 56 8.20 -9.05 12.91
N PHE A 57 8.90 -10.17 13.14
CA PHE A 57 9.52 -10.47 14.43
C PHE A 57 10.97 -10.00 14.53
N GLU A 58 11.73 -10.09 13.44
CA GLU A 58 13.19 -9.98 13.46
C GLU A 58 13.70 -8.64 12.90
N TRP A 59 12.98 -8.02 11.95
CA TRP A 59 13.47 -6.78 11.34
C TRP A 59 13.39 -5.59 12.32
N LEU A 60 14.53 -4.94 12.50
CA LEU A 60 14.73 -3.82 13.41
C LEU A 60 14.58 -2.48 12.67
N ARG A 61 13.36 -2.19 12.23
CA ARG A 61 12.98 -0.98 11.46
C ARG A 61 12.89 0.27 12.37
N ARG A 62 14.04 0.89 12.65
CA ARG A 62 14.16 2.02 13.60
C ARG A 62 13.41 3.29 13.18
N GLY A 63 13.33 3.56 11.88
CA GLY A 63 12.68 4.72 11.30
C GLY A 63 11.15 4.67 11.31
N ALA A 64 10.53 3.58 11.78
CA ALA A 64 9.08 3.47 11.90
C ALA A 64 8.65 2.98 13.29
N SER A 65 8.30 3.90 14.19
CA SER A 65 7.87 3.57 15.56
C SER A 65 6.62 2.68 15.63
N GLN A 66 5.80 2.68 14.58
CA GLN A 66 4.55 1.93 14.48
C GLN A 66 4.71 0.59 13.72
N PHE A 67 5.95 0.16 13.48
CA PHE A 67 6.25 -0.98 12.61
C PHE A 67 5.58 -2.31 13.03
N ARG A 68 5.38 -2.50 14.34
CA ARG A 68 4.76 -3.72 14.90
C ARG A 68 3.24 -3.61 15.08
N HIS A 69 2.59 -2.55 14.61
CA HIS A 69 1.14 -2.38 14.76
C HIS A 69 0.34 -2.94 13.59
N PRO A 70 -0.94 -3.32 13.81
CA PRO A 70 -1.89 -3.50 12.72
C PRO A 70 -2.13 -2.17 12.01
N HIS A 71 -2.37 -2.21 10.71
CA HIS A 71 -2.67 -1.06 9.87
C HIS A 71 -3.71 -1.43 8.81
N ALA A 72 -4.32 -0.41 8.22
CA ALA A 72 -5.25 -0.57 7.12
C ALA A 72 -5.00 0.47 6.03
N PHE A 73 -5.22 0.09 4.77
CA PHE A 73 -5.57 1.05 3.73
C PHE A 73 -7.07 1.28 3.77
N LEU A 74 -7.46 2.55 3.75
CA LEU A 74 -8.87 2.93 3.66
C LEU A 74 -9.38 2.76 2.23
N ALA A 75 -10.70 2.73 2.08
CA ALA A 75 -11.44 2.52 0.83
C ALA A 75 -10.81 3.22 -0.39
N ALA A 76 -10.50 4.52 -0.28
CA ALA A 76 -9.92 5.27 -1.39
C ALA A 76 -8.59 4.68 -1.89
N MET A 77 -7.68 4.34 -0.97
CA MET A 77 -6.38 3.77 -1.34
C MET A 77 -6.51 2.30 -1.74
N SER A 78 -7.36 1.54 -1.07
CA SER A 78 -7.68 0.15 -1.43
C SER A 78 -8.16 0.05 -2.88
N ASN A 79 -9.15 0.88 -3.26
CA ASN A 79 -9.66 0.94 -4.63
C ASN A 79 -8.61 1.42 -5.62
N LEU A 80 -7.86 2.49 -5.29
CA LEU A 80 -6.80 3.00 -6.15
C LEU A 80 -5.74 1.93 -6.45
N LEU A 81 -5.31 1.18 -5.44
CA LEU A 81 -4.33 0.11 -5.62
C LEU A 81 -4.91 -1.03 -6.47
N THR A 82 -6.17 -1.42 -6.26
CA THR A 82 -6.83 -2.44 -7.08
C THR A 82 -6.91 -2.03 -8.54
N GLU A 83 -7.25 -0.79 -8.83
CA GLU A 83 -7.37 -0.28 -10.21
C GLU A 83 -6.00 -0.08 -10.88
N GLN A 84 -5.04 0.52 -10.15
CA GLN A 84 -3.81 1.02 -10.73
C GLN A 84 -2.62 0.06 -10.60
N PHE A 85 -2.65 -0.86 -9.64
CA PHE A 85 -1.56 -1.80 -9.32
C PHE A 85 -2.11 -3.18 -8.91
N PRO A 86 -2.82 -3.90 -9.82
CA PRO A 86 -3.50 -5.15 -9.48
C PRO A 86 -2.54 -6.28 -9.04
N ASP A 87 -1.32 -6.30 -9.57
CA ASP A 87 -0.23 -7.18 -9.19
C ASP A 87 0.31 -6.89 -7.79
N LEU A 88 0.42 -5.62 -7.39
CA LEU A 88 0.75 -5.24 -6.02
C LEU A 88 -0.33 -5.69 -5.03
N ILE A 89 -1.61 -5.56 -5.40
CA ILE A 89 -2.73 -6.04 -4.57
C ILE A 89 -2.65 -7.55 -4.38
N GLU A 90 -2.32 -8.32 -5.42
CA GLU A 90 -2.13 -9.76 -5.28
C GLU A 90 -0.99 -10.10 -4.32
N ASN A 91 0.12 -9.36 -4.37
CA ASN A 91 1.23 -9.52 -3.42
C ASN A 91 0.80 -9.28 -1.96
N PHE A 92 -0.15 -8.36 -1.72
CA PHE A 92 -0.72 -8.16 -0.39
C PHE A 92 -1.53 -9.37 0.08
N TRP A 93 -2.34 -9.97 -0.79
CA TRP A 93 -3.12 -11.17 -0.47
C TRP A 93 -2.22 -12.36 -0.17
N GLN A 94 -1.21 -12.59 -0.99
CA GLN A 94 -0.22 -13.66 -0.76
C GLN A 94 0.58 -13.45 0.53
N ALA A 95 0.75 -12.20 0.96
CA ALA A 95 1.39 -11.87 2.23
C ALA A 95 0.43 -11.91 3.44
N GLY A 96 -0.82 -12.35 3.26
CA GLY A 96 -1.80 -12.52 4.34
C GLY A 96 -2.59 -11.26 4.71
N ALA A 97 -2.61 -10.24 3.86
CA ALA A 97 -3.54 -9.11 4.02
C ALA A 97 -5.00 -9.59 3.88
N ARG A 98 -5.93 -8.85 4.49
CA ARG A 98 -7.36 -9.18 4.47
C ARG A 98 -8.20 -8.03 3.98
N LYS A 99 -9.23 -8.33 3.19
CA LYS A 99 -10.31 -7.40 2.87
C LYS A 99 -11.33 -7.41 4.00
N VAL A 100 -11.68 -6.23 4.51
CA VAL A 100 -12.76 -6.03 5.49
C VAL A 100 -13.84 -5.15 4.83
N PRO A 101 -14.98 -5.71 4.43
CA PRO A 101 -16.12 -4.97 3.87
C PRO A 101 -16.78 -4.03 4.88
N PHE A 102 -17.48 -3.00 4.39
CA PHE A 102 -18.19 -2.02 5.22
C PHE A 102 -19.09 -2.66 6.29
N GLN A 103 -19.87 -3.65 5.89
CA GLN A 103 -20.81 -4.32 6.79
C GLN A 103 -20.12 -4.97 8.00
N GLU A 104 -18.92 -5.51 7.84
CA GLU A 104 -18.14 -6.12 8.93
C GLU A 104 -17.54 -5.09 9.89
N MET A 105 -17.51 -3.82 9.50
CA MET A 105 -17.02 -2.71 10.34
C MET A 105 -18.13 -2.10 11.21
N LEU A 106 -19.39 -2.48 10.98
CA LEU A 106 -20.51 -1.90 11.72
C LEU A 106 -20.53 -2.40 13.16
N PRO A 107 -20.77 -1.52 14.15
CA PRO A 107 -21.04 -1.95 15.51
C PRO A 107 -22.37 -2.75 15.56
N PRO A 108 -22.54 -3.66 16.53
CA PRO A 108 -23.71 -4.54 16.62
C PRO A 108 -25.06 -3.81 16.61
N GLU A 109 -25.11 -2.59 17.14
CA GLU A 109 -26.31 -1.78 17.21
C GLU A 109 -26.75 -1.26 15.83
N LEU A 110 -25.80 -1.03 14.91
CA LEU A 110 -26.07 -0.52 13.56
C LEU A 110 -26.25 -1.66 12.55
N SER A 111 -25.65 -2.83 12.78
CA SER A 111 -25.73 -3.97 11.86
C SER A 111 -27.16 -4.52 11.73
N GLN A 112 -27.99 -4.40 12.77
CA GLN A 112 -29.37 -4.89 12.79
C GLN A 112 -30.31 -4.14 11.83
N SER A 113 -30.04 -2.86 11.58
CA SER A 113 -30.86 -1.99 10.71
C SER A 113 -30.19 -1.67 9.38
N TYR A 114 -29.00 -2.20 9.13
CA TYR A 114 -28.24 -1.90 7.92
C TYR A 114 -28.85 -2.60 6.70
N THR A 115 -29.06 -1.84 5.63
CA THR A 115 -29.44 -2.35 4.31
C THR A 115 -28.34 -1.95 3.33
N PRO A 116 -27.63 -2.92 2.70
CA PRO A 116 -26.53 -2.60 1.80
C PRO A 116 -26.99 -1.74 0.61
N ALA A 117 -26.28 -0.65 0.36
CA ALA A 117 -26.36 0.10 -0.88
C ALA A 117 -25.23 -0.32 -1.84
N PRO A 118 -25.42 -0.27 -3.18
CA PRO A 118 -24.37 -0.66 -4.13
C PRO A 118 -23.04 0.10 -3.93
N GLU A 119 -23.08 1.36 -3.53
CA GLU A 119 -21.90 2.17 -3.21
C GLU A 119 -21.07 1.65 -2.02
N ASP A 120 -21.67 0.87 -1.12
CA ASP A 120 -20.99 0.31 0.05
C ASP A 120 -19.95 -0.75 -0.35
N GLU A 121 -20.07 -1.35 -1.54
CA GLU A 121 -19.07 -2.28 -2.08
C GLU A 121 -17.68 -1.61 -2.23
N ALA A 122 -17.67 -0.29 -2.49
CA ALA A 122 -16.45 0.50 -2.60
C ALA A 122 -15.87 0.88 -1.23
N LEU A 123 -16.63 0.72 -0.14
CA LEU A 123 -16.23 1.05 1.23
C LEU A 123 -15.62 -0.18 1.92
N TRP A 124 -14.34 -0.46 1.67
CA TRP A 124 -13.65 -1.59 2.28
C TRP A 124 -12.22 -1.27 2.69
N LEU A 125 -11.71 -1.97 3.70
CA LEU A 125 -10.35 -1.83 4.18
C LEU A 125 -9.48 -2.99 3.73
N MET A 126 -8.24 -2.72 3.32
CA MET A 126 -7.20 -3.73 3.25
C MET A 126 -6.40 -3.71 4.55
N MET A 127 -6.60 -4.70 5.43
CA MET A 127 -5.94 -4.80 6.72
C MET A 127 -4.72 -5.72 6.66
N CYS A 128 -3.60 -5.28 7.23
CA CYS A 128 -2.39 -6.08 7.41
C CYS A 128 -1.55 -5.52 8.58
N ARG A 129 -0.42 -6.15 8.90
CA ARG A 129 0.56 -5.54 9.82
C ARG A 129 1.33 -4.46 9.08
N ARG A 130 1.77 -3.41 9.77
CA ARG A 130 2.63 -2.38 9.16
C ARG A 130 3.90 -2.98 8.56
N ALA A 131 4.48 -3.98 9.23
CA ALA A 131 5.61 -4.75 8.71
C ALA A 131 5.33 -5.40 7.35
N THR A 132 4.17 -6.08 7.21
CA THR A 132 3.72 -6.65 5.93
C THR A 132 3.57 -5.57 4.86
N MET A 133 3.00 -4.42 5.23
CA MET A 133 2.81 -3.29 4.31
C MET A 133 4.14 -2.74 3.78
N GLU A 134 5.11 -2.51 4.66
CA GLU A 134 6.43 -2.03 4.26
C GLU A 134 7.19 -3.08 3.45
N MET A 135 7.10 -4.36 3.83
CA MET A 135 7.72 -5.46 3.10
C MET A 135 7.20 -5.54 1.66
N VAL A 136 5.88 -5.60 1.48
CA VAL A 136 5.25 -5.77 0.17
C VAL A 136 5.55 -4.58 -0.73
N LEU A 137 5.41 -3.34 -0.24
CA LEU A 137 5.72 -2.15 -1.03
C LEU A 137 7.20 -2.04 -1.40
N ARG A 138 8.12 -2.38 -0.49
CA ARG A 138 9.55 -2.35 -0.78
C ARG A 138 9.94 -3.39 -1.83
N ARG A 139 9.44 -4.62 -1.70
CA ARG A 139 9.68 -5.68 -2.70
C ARG A 139 9.13 -5.30 -4.06
N TYR A 140 7.93 -4.75 -4.09
CA TYR A 140 7.31 -4.30 -5.32
C TYR A 140 8.07 -3.14 -5.97
N ALA A 141 8.53 -2.17 -5.18
CA ALA A 141 9.36 -1.06 -5.67
C ALA A 141 10.67 -1.54 -6.30
N LEU A 142 11.36 -2.51 -5.68
CA LEU A 142 12.61 -3.10 -6.19
C LEU A 142 12.45 -3.85 -7.52
N GLN A 143 11.22 -4.19 -7.91
CA GLN A 143 10.93 -4.86 -9.18
C GLN A 143 10.63 -3.89 -10.32
N GLN A 144 10.50 -2.58 -10.02
CA GLN A 144 10.17 -1.59 -11.03
C GLN A 144 11.44 -1.15 -11.78
N PRO A 145 11.42 -1.10 -13.12
CA PRO A 145 12.63 -0.83 -13.91
C PRO A 145 13.13 0.63 -13.80
N ASN A 146 12.29 1.54 -13.32
CA ASN A 146 12.54 2.98 -13.26
C ASN A 146 12.43 3.59 -11.86
N LEU A 147 12.60 2.77 -10.82
CA LEU A 147 12.60 3.14 -9.41
C LEU A 147 13.68 2.36 -8.64
#